data_AF-A0A2S7JA79-F1
#
_entry.id   AF-A0A2S7JA79-F1
#
_cell.length_a   1.000
_cell.length_b   1.000
_cell.length_c   1.000
_cell.angle_alpha   90.00
_cell.angle_beta   90.00
_cell.angle_gamma   90.00
#
_symmetry.space_group_name_H-M   'P 1'
#
loop_
_entity.id
_entity.type
_entity.pdbx_description
1 polymer ?
#
loop_
_entity_poly.entity_id
_entity_poly.type
_entity_poly.pdbx_seq_one_letter_code
_entity_poly.pdbx_strand_id
1 'polypeptide(L)'
;MTKRSHRGFTLLELIFFIVVVGTGLAGILAVSDQVVRTSADPMLTKQSVALAESLMEEILQKDFANPVGGYGGANRALFDDVADYNGYTTAAGMVDAQGTAIAALASYNASPAVAVLAVANWNGIPALRVTVSITGPGGTVSLVGYRSNN
;
A
#
# COMPACT_ATOMS: atom_id res chain seq x y z
N MET A 1 -8.97 -71.89 14.31
CA MET A 1 -8.82 -70.88 13.23
C MET A 1 -10.14 -70.15 13.06
N THR A 2 -10.28 -68.97 13.65
CA THR A 2 -11.50 -68.16 13.54
C THR A 2 -11.52 -67.46 12.18
N LYS A 3 -12.39 -67.89 11.26
CA LYS A 3 -12.62 -67.19 9.99
C LYS A 3 -13.30 -65.85 10.28
N ARG A 4 -12.60 -64.74 10.05
CA ARG A 4 -13.21 -63.41 9.97
C ARG A 4 -14.10 -63.36 8.72
N SER A 5 -15.39 -63.07 8.89
CA SER A 5 -16.25 -62.79 7.73
C SER A 5 -15.87 -61.43 7.16
N HIS A 6 -15.38 -61.39 5.92
CA HIS A 6 -15.33 -60.15 5.16
C HIS A 6 -16.76 -59.77 4.80
N ARG A 7 -17.31 -58.75 5.45
CA ARG A 7 -18.58 -58.14 5.05
C ARG A 7 -18.26 -57.15 3.93
N GLY A 8 -18.86 -57.36 2.75
CA GLY A 8 -18.78 -56.41 1.64
C GLY A 8 -19.59 -55.14 1.93
N PHE A 9 -19.33 -54.08 1.16
CA PHE A 9 -20.10 -52.84 1.23
C PHE A 9 -21.44 -52.96 0.51
N THR A 10 -22.47 -52.31 1.03
CA THR A 10 -23.75 -52.19 0.34
C THR A 10 -23.68 -51.15 -0.78
N LEU A 11 -24.52 -51.29 -1.81
CA LEU A 11 -24.63 -50.29 -2.89
C LEU A 11 -25.04 -48.90 -2.34
N LEU A 12 -25.87 -48.90 -1.29
CA LEU A 12 -26.27 -47.69 -0.58
C LEU A 12 -25.09 -47.00 0.12
N GLU A 13 -24.24 -47.75 0.84
CA GLU A 13 -23.03 -47.21 1.47
C GLU A 13 -22.07 -46.59 0.46
N LEU A 14 -21.87 -47.25 -0.69
CA LEU A 14 -21.01 -46.71 -1.75
C LEU A 14 -21.55 -45.37 -2.29
N ILE A 15 -22.87 -45.29 -2.50
CA ILE A 15 -23.52 -44.04 -2.95
C ILE A 15 -23.34 -42.95 -1.90
N PHE A 16 -23.60 -43.23 -0.62
CA PHE A 16 -23.41 -42.22 0.43
C PHE A 16 -21.94 -41.81 0.56
N PHE A 17 -21.00 -42.73 0.41
CA PHE A 17 -19.57 -42.43 0.46
C PHE A 17 -19.15 -41.45 -0.64
N ILE A 18 -19.51 -41.71 -1.90
CA ILE A 18 -19.16 -40.81 -3.00
C ILE A 18 -19.84 -39.44 -2.88
N VAL A 19 -21.07 -39.39 -2.35
CA VAL A 19 -21.80 -38.13 -2.11
C VAL A 19 -21.14 -37.28 -1.01
N VAL A 20 -20.75 -37.91 0.10
CA VAL A 20 -20.09 -37.22 1.21
C VAL A 20 -18.71 -36.73 0.79
N VAL A 21 -17.92 -37.57 0.11
CA VAL A 21 -16.60 -37.17 -0.40
C VAL A 21 -16.74 -36.08 -1.47
N GLY A 22 -17.71 -36.18 -2.37
CA GLY A 22 -17.95 -35.21 -3.43
C GLY A 22 -18.34 -33.83 -2.89
N THR A 23 -19.27 -33.77 -1.92
CA THR A 23 -19.66 -32.50 -1.28
C THR A 23 -18.53 -31.92 -0.43
N GLY A 24 -17.75 -32.77 0.25
CA GLY A 24 -16.54 -32.35 0.98
C GLY A 24 -15.48 -31.72 0.07
N LEU A 25 -15.18 -32.37 -1.06
CA LEU A 25 -14.19 -31.86 -2.03
C LEU A 25 -14.65 -30.54 -2.66
N ALA A 26 -15.94 -30.43 -3.01
CA ALA A 26 -16.53 -29.20 -3.53
C ALA A 26 -16.43 -28.04 -2.51
N GLY A 27 -16.66 -28.32 -1.22
CA GLY A 27 -16.49 -27.33 -0.15
C GLY A 27 -15.05 -26.84 0.01
N ILE A 28 -14.06 -27.75 -0.05
CA ILE A 28 -12.63 -27.40 0.07
C ILE A 28 -12.19 -26.51 -1.11
N LEU A 29 -12.60 -26.83 -2.34
CA LEU A 29 -12.30 -26.03 -3.51
C LEU A 29 -12.93 -24.63 -3.42
N ALA A 30 -14.18 -24.53 -2.96
CA ALA A 30 -14.85 -23.25 -2.78
C ALA A 30 -14.12 -22.32 -1.79
N VAL A 31 -13.61 -22.86 -0.68
CA VAL A 31 -12.81 -22.10 0.29
C VAL A 31 -11.44 -21.70 -0.28
N SER A 32 -10.79 -22.60 -1.03
CA SER A 32 -9.48 -22.33 -1.63
C SER A 32 -9.53 -21.17 -2.62
N ASP A 33 -10.56 -21.12 -3.47
CA ASP A 33 -10.82 -20.03 -4.42
C ASP A 33 -11.10 -18.69 -3.73
N GLN A 34 -11.69 -18.72 -2.53
CA GLN A 34 -11.94 -17.51 -1.73
C GLN A 34 -10.64 -16.94 -1.14
N VAL A 35 -9.75 -17.82 -0.67
CA VAL A 35 -8.46 -17.45 -0.08
C VAL A 35 -7.52 -16.86 -1.15
N VAL A 36 -7.46 -17.44 -2.35
CA VAL A 36 -6.62 -16.91 -3.45
C VAL A 36 -7.05 -15.51 -3.86
N ARG A 37 -8.35 -15.26 -4.00
CA ARG A 37 -8.88 -13.93 -4.39
C ARG A 37 -8.61 -12.84 -3.36
N THR A 38 -8.72 -13.16 -2.08
CA THR A 38 -8.46 -12.20 -0.99
C THR A 38 -6.96 -11.97 -0.72
N SER A 39 -6.06 -12.72 -1.37
CA SER A 39 -4.61 -12.63 -1.16
C SER A 39 -3.89 -11.61 -2.06
N ALA A 40 -4.53 -11.12 -3.13
CA ALA A 40 -3.93 -10.13 -4.04
C ALA A 40 -4.04 -8.69 -3.50
N ASP A 41 -5.16 -8.35 -2.86
CA ASP A 41 -5.43 -7.00 -2.32
C ASP A 41 -4.44 -6.55 -1.23
N PRO A 42 -3.95 -7.43 -0.32
CA PRO A 42 -2.94 -7.06 0.67
C PRO A 42 -1.60 -6.64 0.06
N MET A 43 -1.20 -7.20 -1.08
CA MET A 43 0.07 -6.88 -1.72
C MET A 43 0.06 -5.45 -2.29
N LEU A 44 -1.03 -5.06 -2.97
CA LEU A 44 -1.20 -3.72 -3.53
C LEU A 44 -1.22 -2.65 -2.44
N THR A 45 -1.90 -2.93 -1.34
CA THR A 45 -1.97 -2.02 -0.18
C THR A 45 -0.60 -1.84 0.46
N LYS A 46 0.17 -2.92 0.64
CA LYS A 46 1.55 -2.83 1.18
C LYS A 46 2.46 -1.99 0.30
N GLN A 47 2.32 -2.10 -1.03
CA GLN A 47 3.10 -1.28 -1.96
C GLN A 47 2.72 0.20 -1.84
N SER A 48 1.44 0.54 -1.77
CA SER A 48 1.00 1.93 -1.53
C SER A 48 1.54 2.49 -0.20
N VAL A 49 1.55 1.69 0.86
CA VAL A 49 2.12 2.07 2.17
C VAL A 49 3.61 2.32 2.04
N ALA A 50 4.37 1.39 1.46
CA ALA A 50 5.82 1.55 1.30
C ALA A 50 6.19 2.78 0.46
N LEU A 51 5.40 3.11 -0.57
CA LEU A 51 5.58 4.34 -1.35
C LEU A 51 5.26 5.60 -0.54
N ALA A 52 4.19 5.56 0.27
CA ALA A 52 3.82 6.68 1.11
C ALA A 52 4.87 6.93 2.19
N GLU A 53 5.38 5.87 2.82
CA GLU A 53 6.46 5.92 3.82
C GLU A 53 7.74 6.45 3.19
N SER A 54 8.16 5.89 2.05
CA SER A 54 9.37 6.33 1.36
C SER A 54 9.31 7.82 0.98
N LEU A 55 8.18 8.29 0.43
CA LEU A 55 8.01 9.70 0.08
C LEU A 55 7.92 10.58 1.35
N MET A 56 7.27 10.12 2.41
CA MET A 56 7.21 10.84 3.68
C MET A 56 8.61 10.99 4.30
N GLU A 57 9.39 9.93 4.35
CA GLU A 57 10.77 9.94 4.86
C GLU A 57 11.66 10.88 4.06
N GLU A 58 11.55 10.85 2.74
CA GLU A 58 12.25 11.79 1.86
C GLU A 58 11.92 13.24 2.21
N ILE A 59 10.62 13.57 2.33
CA ILE A 59 10.17 14.93 2.68
C ILE A 59 10.68 15.35 4.05
N LEU A 60 10.52 14.51 5.07
CA LEU A 60 10.89 14.85 6.44
C LEU A 60 12.41 14.99 6.64
N GLN A 61 13.22 14.41 5.75
CA GLN A 61 14.68 14.55 5.76
C GLN A 61 15.15 15.89 5.16
N LYS A 62 14.31 16.61 4.43
CA LYS A 62 14.66 17.91 3.86
C LYS A 62 14.80 19.00 4.91
N ASP A 63 15.40 20.11 4.49
CA ASP A 63 15.52 21.29 5.32
C ASP A 63 14.13 21.82 5.68
N PHE A 64 13.99 22.32 6.91
CA PHE A 64 12.69 22.83 7.38
C PHE A 64 12.22 24.04 6.57
N ALA A 65 13.15 24.90 6.17
CA ALA A 65 12.91 26.09 5.37
C ALA A 65 13.94 26.14 4.25
N ASN A 66 13.52 26.70 3.12
CA ASN A 66 14.36 26.96 1.97
C ASN A 66 15.72 27.58 2.36
N PRO A 67 16.85 26.91 2.08
CA PRO A 67 18.17 27.43 2.40
C PRO A 67 18.51 28.68 1.58
N VAL A 68 19.56 29.40 1.97
CA VAL A 68 19.99 30.59 1.23
C VAL A 68 20.43 30.21 -0.19
N GLY A 69 19.69 30.68 -1.18
CA GLY A 69 19.92 30.31 -2.59
C GLY A 69 19.32 28.96 -3.00
N GLY A 70 18.45 28.38 -2.16
CA GLY A 70 17.75 27.14 -2.46
C GLY A 70 16.68 27.29 -3.53
N TYR A 71 16.14 26.14 -3.92
CA TYR A 71 15.17 26.04 -4.99
C TYR A 71 13.78 26.53 -4.55
N GLY A 72 12.90 26.81 -5.51
CA GLY A 72 11.53 27.26 -5.22
C GLY A 72 10.59 27.12 -6.40
N GLY A 73 10.96 26.26 -7.35
CA GLY A 73 10.15 25.93 -8.51
C GLY A 73 9.49 24.57 -8.35
N ALA A 74 9.01 23.99 -9.44
CA ALA A 74 8.30 22.71 -9.43
C ALA A 74 9.14 21.50 -9.88
N ASN A 75 10.45 21.68 -10.15
CA ASN A 75 11.33 20.59 -10.56
C ASN A 75 11.68 19.72 -9.35
N ARG A 76 11.05 18.54 -9.27
CA ARG A 76 11.27 17.54 -8.22
C ARG A 76 12.74 17.23 -7.95
N ALA A 77 13.59 17.22 -8.99
CA ALA A 77 15.02 16.93 -8.87
C ALA A 77 15.80 17.97 -8.06
N LEU A 78 15.25 19.17 -7.90
CA LEU A 78 15.88 20.29 -7.21
C LEU A 78 15.26 20.58 -5.85
N PHE A 79 14.26 19.81 -5.42
CA PHE A 79 13.61 20.04 -4.14
C PHE A 79 14.61 19.88 -2.98
N ASP A 80 14.73 20.91 -2.15
CA ASP A 80 15.71 20.99 -1.08
C ASP A 80 15.10 21.24 0.31
N ASP A 81 13.89 21.78 0.37
CA ASP A 81 13.13 21.96 1.61
C ASP A 81 11.79 21.21 1.63
N VAL A 82 11.14 21.18 2.80
CA VAL A 82 9.84 20.52 2.97
C VAL A 82 8.76 21.22 2.14
N ALA A 83 8.82 22.55 1.99
CA ALA A 83 7.76 23.34 1.36
C ALA A 83 7.66 23.11 -0.16
N ASP A 84 8.76 22.78 -0.82
CA ASP A 84 8.79 22.44 -2.25
C ASP A 84 7.85 21.28 -2.63
N TYR A 85 7.60 20.35 -1.70
CA TYR A 85 6.67 19.24 -1.92
C TYR A 85 5.20 19.66 -1.82
N ASN A 86 4.88 20.88 -1.40
CA ASN A 86 3.50 21.33 -1.31
C ASN A 86 2.86 21.43 -2.70
N GLY A 87 1.80 20.67 -2.93
CA GLY A 87 1.17 20.54 -4.24
C GLY A 87 1.85 19.52 -5.16
N TYR A 88 2.90 18.82 -4.70
CA TYR A 88 3.53 17.75 -5.47
C TYR A 88 2.53 16.63 -5.74
N THR A 89 2.39 16.25 -7.01
CA THR A 89 1.49 15.20 -7.46
C THR A 89 2.05 14.51 -8.68
N THR A 90 1.61 13.26 -8.91
CA THR A 90 1.85 12.54 -10.15
C THR A 90 0.54 12.09 -10.77
N ALA A 91 0.50 12.02 -12.10
CA ALA A 91 -0.66 11.51 -12.83
C ALA A 91 -0.33 10.35 -13.79
N ALA A 92 0.96 10.14 -14.07
CA ALA A 92 1.46 9.14 -15.02
C ALA A 92 2.35 8.08 -14.36
N GLY A 93 2.15 7.84 -13.05
CA GLY A 93 2.98 6.94 -12.27
C GLY A 93 3.94 7.66 -11.32
N MET A 94 4.51 6.90 -10.38
CA MET A 94 5.55 7.40 -9.49
C MET A 94 6.87 7.64 -10.24
N VAL A 95 7.60 8.67 -9.80
CA VAL A 95 8.94 9.01 -10.28
C VAL A 95 9.94 8.94 -9.13
N ASP A 96 11.21 8.75 -9.46
CA ASP A 96 12.31 8.86 -8.49
C ASP A 96 12.58 10.33 -8.08
N ALA A 97 13.54 10.52 -7.18
CA ALA A 97 13.92 11.84 -6.71
C ALA A 97 14.45 12.76 -7.83
N GLN A 98 14.94 12.21 -8.94
CA GLN A 98 15.41 12.95 -10.12
C GLN A 98 14.29 13.22 -11.14
N GLY A 99 13.05 12.77 -10.87
CA GLY A 99 11.91 12.92 -11.77
C GLY A 99 11.84 11.85 -12.87
N THR A 100 12.65 10.79 -12.80
CA THR A 100 12.62 9.69 -13.76
C THR A 100 11.47 8.75 -13.44
N ALA A 101 10.69 8.37 -14.45
CA ALA A 101 9.56 7.46 -14.27
C ALA A 101 10.02 6.06 -13.84
N ILE A 102 9.36 5.51 -12.81
CA ILE A 102 9.57 4.14 -12.36
C ILE A 102 8.50 3.27 -13.02
N ALA A 103 8.85 2.61 -14.12
CA ALA A 103 7.88 1.88 -14.96
C ALA A 103 7.02 0.86 -14.18
N ALA A 104 7.61 0.19 -13.19
CA ALA A 104 6.90 -0.79 -12.34
C ALA A 104 5.82 -0.16 -11.43
N LEU A 105 5.84 1.17 -11.26
CA LEU A 105 4.93 1.93 -10.41
C LEU A 105 3.97 2.83 -11.20
N ALA A 106 3.80 2.56 -12.50
CA ALA A 106 2.95 3.37 -13.38
C ALA A 106 1.48 3.48 -12.91
N SER A 107 1.00 2.50 -12.15
CA SER A 107 -0.37 2.47 -11.61
C SER A 107 -0.53 3.18 -10.26
N TYR A 108 0.55 3.68 -9.66
CA TYR A 108 0.54 4.38 -8.38
C TYR A 108 0.81 5.86 -8.60
N ASN A 109 0.12 6.70 -7.85
CA ASN A 109 0.28 8.14 -7.95
C ASN A 109 0.29 8.81 -6.59
N ALA A 110 1.13 9.85 -6.44
CA ALA A 110 1.02 10.82 -5.36
C ALA A 110 -0.23 11.68 -5.62
N SER A 111 -1.36 11.19 -5.13
CA SER A 111 -2.69 11.78 -5.34
C SER A 111 -3.63 11.39 -4.20
N PRO A 112 -4.38 12.33 -3.59
CA PRO A 112 -4.31 13.79 -3.80
C PRO A 112 -2.90 14.37 -3.58
N ALA A 113 -2.68 15.57 -4.10
CA ALA A 113 -1.38 16.24 -4.01
C ALA A 113 -0.88 16.31 -2.56
N VAL A 114 0.44 16.19 -2.38
CA VAL A 114 1.08 16.32 -1.07
C VAL A 114 0.73 17.69 -0.49
N ALA A 115 0.30 17.70 0.77
CA ALA A 115 -0.05 18.93 1.46
C ALA A 115 0.96 19.21 2.58
N VAL A 116 1.54 20.40 2.56
CA VAL A 116 2.44 20.90 3.61
C VAL A 116 1.81 22.13 4.21
N LEU A 117 1.52 22.08 5.51
CA LEU A 117 0.81 23.14 6.22
C LEU A 117 1.58 23.55 7.46
N ALA A 118 1.74 24.86 7.68
CA ALA A 118 2.26 25.37 8.94
C ALA A 118 1.31 25.02 10.10
N VAL A 119 1.88 24.59 11.22
CA VAL A 119 1.11 24.32 12.45
C VAL A 119 1.12 25.56 13.33
N ALA A 120 -0.05 26.16 13.51
CA ALA A 120 -0.19 27.44 14.20
C ALA A 120 0.23 27.40 15.67
N ASN A 121 0.07 26.28 16.36
CA ASN A 121 0.35 26.14 17.79
C ASN A 121 1.02 24.79 18.09
N TRP A 122 2.35 24.73 17.99
CA TRP A 122 3.16 23.60 18.42
C TRP A 122 4.03 24.00 19.62
N ASN A 123 3.40 24.46 20.69
CA ASN A 123 4.07 24.90 21.92
C ASN A 123 5.21 25.93 21.69
N GLY A 124 5.00 26.85 20.75
CA GLY A 124 5.98 27.88 20.39
C GLY A 124 7.09 27.45 19.41
N ILE A 125 7.14 26.17 19.01
CA ILE A 125 8.09 25.66 18.03
C ILE A 125 7.47 25.75 16.63
N PRO A 126 8.13 26.34 15.62
CA PRO A 126 7.66 26.25 14.24
C PRO A 126 7.61 24.80 13.78
N ALA A 127 6.47 24.35 13.25
CA ALA A 127 6.30 23.01 12.74
C ALA A 127 5.49 23.01 11.45
N LEU A 128 5.79 22.05 10.57
CA LEU A 128 5.06 21.75 9.35
C LEU A 128 4.37 20.39 9.50
N ARG A 129 3.09 20.33 9.18
CA ARG A 129 2.33 19.09 9.01
C ARG A 129 2.38 18.70 7.54
N VAL A 130 2.92 17.53 7.27
CA VAL A 130 3.02 16.95 5.93
C VAL A 130 1.97 15.85 5.81
N THR A 131 1.17 15.88 4.74
CA THR A 131 0.23 14.80 4.39
C THR A 131 0.61 14.25 3.03
N VAL A 132 0.97 12.97 2.99
CA VAL A 132 1.29 12.23 1.76
C VAL A 132 0.16 11.26 1.49
N SER A 133 -0.36 11.26 0.26
CA SER A 133 -1.37 10.29 -0.16
C SER A 133 -0.93 9.59 -1.44
N ILE A 134 -0.96 8.26 -1.42
CA ILE A 134 -0.68 7.41 -2.57
C ILE A 134 -1.96 6.71 -2.99
N THR A 135 -2.39 6.96 -4.22
CA THR A 135 -3.50 6.25 -4.86
C THR A 135 -2.94 5.21 -5.81
N GLY A 136 -3.26 3.94 -5.55
CA GLY A 136 -2.91 2.80 -6.40
C GLY A 136 -4.13 1.95 -6.76
N PRO A 137 -3.94 0.79 -7.40
CA PRO A 137 -5.03 -0.10 -7.79
C PRO A 137 -5.88 -0.62 -6.62
N GLY A 138 -5.28 -0.73 -5.43
CA GLY A 138 -5.96 -1.15 -4.19
C GLY A 138 -6.64 -0.02 -3.43
N GLY A 139 -6.65 1.22 -3.96
CA GLY A 139 -7.20 2.40 -3.31
C GLY A 139 -6.14 3.38 -2.82
N THR A 140 -6.56 4.32 -1.97
CA THR A 140 -5.72 5.42 -1.47
C THR A 140 -5.25 5.15 -0.04
N VAL A 141 -3.95 5.30 0.19
CA VAL A 141 -3.32 5.29 1.52
C VAL A 141 -2.82 6.71 1.81
N SER A 142 -3.04 7.19 3.04
CA SER A 142 -2.58 8.52 3.47
C SER A 142 -1.79 8.43 4.77
N LEU A 143 -0.64 9.12 4.81
CA LEU A 143 0.21 9.24 5.98
C LEU A 143 0.35 10.72 6.36
N VAL A 144 0.45 10.97 7.66
CA VAL A 144 0.68 12.30 8.22
C VAL A 144 1.97 12.28 9.02
N GLY A 145 2.86 13.22 8.71
CA GLY A 145 4.12 13.44 9.42
C GLY A 145 4.23 14.89 9.89
N TYR A 146 5.17 15.14 10.80
CA TYR A 146 5.48 16.47 11.30
C TYR A 146 6.97 16.72 11.23
N ARG A 147 7.35 17.89 10.73
CA ARG A 147 8.73 18.41 10.77
C ARG A 147 8.75 19.65 11.64
N SER A 148 9.46 19.62 12.76
CA SER A 148 9.73 20.81 13.58
C SER A 148 11.02 21.48 13.17
N ASN A 149 11.13 22.79 13.41
CA ASN A 149 12.39 23.51 13.36
C ASN A 149 13.08 23.35 14.72
N ASN A 150 14.03 22.41 14.81
CA ASN A 150 14.82 22.13 16.02
C ASN A 150 16.16 22.86 15.95
#